data_AF-A0A1A8WYS8-F1
#
_entry.id   AF-A0A1A8WYS8-F1
#
_cell.length_a   1.000
_cell.length_b   1.000
_cell.length_c   1.000
_cell.angle_alpha   90.00
_cell.angle_beta   90.00
_cell.angle_gamma   90.00
#
_symmetry.space_group_name_H-M   'P 1'
#
loop_
_entity.id
_entity.type
_entity.pdbx_description
1 polymer ?
#
loop_
_entity_poly.entity_id
_entity_poly.type
_entity_poly.pdbx_seq_one_letter_code
_entity_poly.pdbx_strand_id
1 'polypeptide(L)'
;MAKLEESKKNKILMHFEDEVELADSSKSFTLLNPLKNDNETLYKIDCKLDHYYKNKEVISALIGTSYSVSVTEYCGFLNEWLNKEKIDYIFSGSKCESNIKLWEEYIEELWKQLENDIEESYLCKRNTTIYKCSISPVLKTALSVGFTLRGTFLITFYFLYK
;
A
#
# COMPACT_ATOMS: atom_id res chain seq x y z
N MET A 1 -31.28 0.06 -4.34
CA MET A 1 -30.13 -0.87 -4.39
C MET A 1 -28.82 -0.15 -4.10
N ALA A 2 -28.43 0.88 -4.87
CA ALA A 2 -27.16 1.61 -4.66
C ALA A 2 -26.87 2.06 -3.22
N LYS A 3 -27.84 2.67 -2.53
CA LYS A 3 -27.69 3.10 -1.12
C LYS A 3 -27.43 1.96 -0.13
N LEU A 4 -27.89 0.75 -0.45
CA LEU A 4 -27.67 -0.45 0.35
C LEU A 4 -26.26 -1.00 0.14
N GLU A 5 -25.80 -1.04 -1.11
CA GLU A 5 -24.43 -1.48 -1.46
C GLU A 5 -23.37 -0.54 -0.86
N GLU A 6 -23.60 0.77 -0.91
CA GLU A 6 -22.74 1.77 -0.29
C GLU A 6 -22.68 1.60 1.24
N SER A 7 -23.83 1.34 1.88
CA SER A 7 -23.89 1.05 3.32
C SER A 7 -23.16 -0.24 3.71
N LYS A 8 -23.17 -1.27 2.85
CA LYS A 8 -22.44 -2.54 3.09
C LYS A 8 -20.94 -2.33 2.99
N LYS A 9 -20.49 -1.70 1.90
CA LYS A 9 -19.09 -1.37 1.65
C LYS A 9 -18.49 -0.57 2.80
N ASN A 10 -19.18 0.48 3.26
CA ASN A 10 -18.67 1.33 4.33
C ASN A 10 -18.47 0.57 5.64
N LYS A 11 -19.37 -0.37 5.98
CA LYS A 11 -19.21 -1.19 7.19
C LYS A 11 -17.98 -2.11 7.11
N ILE A 12 -17.73 -2.72 5.96
CA ILE A 12 -16.56 -3.58 5.74
C ILE A 12 -15.28 -2.76 5.84
N LEU A 13 -15.23 -1.62 5.14
CA LEU A 13 -14.07 -0.75 5.17
C LEU A 13 -13.80 -0.21 6.58
N MET A 14 -14.83 0.15 7.35
CA MET A 14 -14.68 0.53 8.76
C MET A 14 -14.06 -0.58 9.58
N HIS A 15 -14.42 -1.84 9.35
CA HIS A 15 -13.84 -2.97 10.07
C HIS A 15 -12.35 -3.16 9.75
N PHE A 16 -11.89 -2.77 8.56
CA PHE A 16 -10.46 -2.77 8.22
C PHE A 16 -9.66 -1.67 8.93
N GLU A 17 -10.34 -0.65 9.45
CA GLU A 17 -9.73 0.41 10.24
C GLU A 17 -9.54 -0.01 11.71
N ASP A 18 -10.25 -1.04 12.20
CA ASP A 18 -10.16 -1.54 13.57
C ASP A 18 -8.72 -1.96 13.96
N GLU A 19 -8.40 -1.86 15.25
CA GLU A 19 -7.11 -2.35 15.76
C GLU A 19 -7.11 -3.89 15.77
N VAL A 20 -6.04 -4.48 15.23
CA VAL A 20 -5.86 -5.94 15.21
C VAL A 20 -4.85 -6.31 16.29
N GLU A 21 -5.25 -7.21 17.21
CA GLU A 21 -4.33 -7.75 18.20
C GLU A 21 -3.23 -8.57 17.51
N LEU A 22 -1.99 -8.11 17.68
CA LEU A 22 -0.78 -8.62 17.01
C LEU A 22 -0.40 -10.07 17.38
N ALA A 23 -1.17 -10.72 18.26
CA ALA A 23 -0.95 -12.09 18.71
C ALA A 23 -1.42 -13.15 17.68
N ASP A 24 -2.28 -12.79 16.73
CA ASP A 24 -2.87 -13.72 15.75
C ASP A 24 -2.18 -13.76 14.37
N SER A 25 -1.16 -12.92 14.10
CA SER A 25 -0.47 -12.85 12.79
C SER A 25 0.72 -13.81 12.68
N SER A 26 0.45 -15.12 12.74
CA SER A 26 1.51 -16.15 12.84
C SER A 26 2.46 -16.28 11.64
N LYS A 27 2.13 -15.72 10.45
CA LYS A 27 3.01 -15.71 9.26
C LYS A 27 3.74 -14.38 9.01
N SER A 28 3.11 -13.25 9.34
CA SER A 28 3.75 -11.92 9.32
C SER A 28 5.02 -11.89 10.20
N PHE A 29 5.00 -12.67 11.30
CA PHE A 29 6.11 -12.76 12.25
C PHE A 29 7.46 -13.25 11.66
N THR A 30 7.46 -14.11 10.64
CA THR A 30 8.71 -14.63 10.05
C THR A 30 9.32 -13.72 8.98
N LEU A 31 8.51 -12.89 8.30
CA LEU A 31 9.01 -12.01 7.24
C LEU A 31 9.45 -10.63 7.79
N LEU A 32 8.84 -10.15 8.87
CA LEU A 32 8.82 -8.70 9.18
C LEU A 32 9.28 -8.32 10.58
N ASN A 33 9.79 -9.26 11.36
CA ASN A 33 10.50 -8.93 12.60
C ASN A 33 11.59 -7.84 12.40
N PRO A 34 12.28 -7.75 11.23
CA PRO A 34 13.19 -6.64 10.94
C PRO A 34 12.50 -5.25 10.86
N LEU A 35 11.24 -5.17 10.40
CA LEU A 35 10.56 -3.89 10.17
C LEU A 35 9.88 -3.29 11.39
N LYS A 36 9.63 -4.09 12.44
CA LYS A 36 8.90 -3.63 13.64
C LYS A 36 9.50 -2.36 14.25
N ASN A 37 10.82 -2.20 14.17
CA ASN A 37 11.53 -1.05 14.72
C ASN A 37 11.83 0.04 13.69
N ASP A 38 11.81 -0.29 12.39
CA ASP A 38 12.27 0.60 11.31
C ASP A 38 11.11 1.25 10.53
N ASN A 39 9.93 0.62 10.50
CA ASN A 39 8.76 1.11 9.79
C ASN A 39 7.42 0.61 10.40
N GLU A 40 7.01 1.25 11.49
CA GLU A 40 5.80 0.90 12.25
C GLU A 40 4.53 0.92 11.39
N THR A 41 4.39 1.89 10.48
CA THR A 41 3.20 2.00 9.61
C THR A 41 3.09 0.80 8.68
N LEU A 42 4.18 0.46 7.97
CA LEU A 42 4.16 -0.67 7.04
C LEU A 42 3.92 -1.99 7.78
N TYR A 43 4.51 -2.14 8.96
CA TYR A 43 4.29 -3.30 9.84
C TYR A 43 2.82 -3.46 10.26
N LYS A 44 2.14 -2.36 10.61
CA LYS A 44 0.70 -2.39 10.96
C LYS A 44 -0.17 -2.77 9.78
N ILE A 45 0.10 -2.20 8.60
CA ILE A 45 -0.64 -2.51 7.36
C ILE A 45 -0.48 -3.99 7.03
N ASP A 46 0.73 -4.52 7.15
CA ASP A 46 1.02 -5.93 6.91
C ASP A 46 0.25 -6.87 7.86
N CYS A 47 0.29 -6.59 9.17
CA CYS A 47 -0.43 -7.40 10.16
C CYS A 47 -1.94 -7.40 9.91
N LYS A 48 -2.49 -6.24 9.55
CA LYS A 48 -3.90 -6.10 9.17
C LYS A 48 -4.21 -6.91 7.92
N LEU A 49 -3.37 -6.85 6.91
CA LEU A 49 -3.55 -7.63 5.68
C LEU A 49 -3.58 -9.14 5.97
N ASP A 50 -2.60 -9.67 6.71
CA ASP A 50 -2.54 -11.08 7.11
C ASP A 50 -3.84 -11.50 7.84
N HIS A 51 -4.26 -10.68 8.80
CA HIS A 51 -5.47 -10.93 9.58
C HIS A 51 -6.73 -10.94 8.72
N TYR A 52 -6.97 -9.90 7.91
CA TYR A 52 -8.20 -9.79 7.11
C TYR A 52 -8.25 -10.77 5.94
N TYR A 53 -7.09 -11.15 5.39
CA TYR A 53 -7.04 -12.17 4.34
C TYR A 53 -7.44 -13.55 4.90
N LYS A 54 -6.91 -13.92 6.07
CA LYS A 54 -7.17 -15.22 6.72
C LYS A 54 -8.56 -15.31 7.37
N ASN A 55 -9.02 -14.24 8.02
CA ASN A 55 -10.26 -14.25 8.80
C ASN A 55 -11.50 -13.82 8.01
N LYS A 56 -11.44 -13.82 6.68
CA LYS A 56 -12.54 -13.33 5.84
C LYS A 56 -13.89 -14.02 6.10
N GLU A 57 -13.90 -15.30 6.44
CA GLU A 57 -15.15 -16.04 6.72
C GLU A 57 -15.78 -15.55 8.02
N VAL A 58 -14.96 -15.37 9.05
CA VAL A 58 -15.36 -14.82 10.35
C VAL A 58 -15.90 -13.39 10.17
N ILE A 59 -15.20 -12.57 9.38
CA ILE A 59 -15.60 -11.19 9.10
C ILE A 59 -16.92 -11.16 8.31
N SER A 60 -17.07 -12.03 7.31
CA SER A 60 -18.31 -12.16 6.54
C SER A 60 -19.50 -12.55 7.42
N ALA A 61 -19.27 -13.36 8.45
CA ALA A 61 -20.27 -13.78 9.42
C ALA A 61 -20.57 -12.68 10.47
N LEU A 62 -19.56 -11.91 10.90
CA LEU A 62 -19.67 -10.81 11.87
C LEU A 62 -20.44 -9.60 11.33
N ILE A 63 -20.33 -9.31 10.03
CA ILE A 63 -21.09 -8.22 9.38
C ILE A 63 -22.60 -8.52 9.32
N GLY A 64 -22.98 -9.76 9.63
CA GLY A 64 -24.29 -10.10 10.15
C GLY A 64 -25.24 -10.70 9.12
N THR A 65 -26.08 -11.61 9.61
CA THR A 65 -27.14 -12.42 8.95
C THR A 65 -28.19 -11.65 8.12
N SER A 66 -28.03 -10.35 7.91
CA SER A 66 -28.88 -9.50 7.06
C SER A 66 -28.29 -9.23 5.67
N TYR A 67 -27.00 -9.50 5.46
CA TYR A 67 -26.31 -9.22 4.20
C TYR A 67 -25.33 -10.34 3.83
N SER A 68 -25.63 -11.11 2.79
CA SER A 68 -24.61 -11.98 2.18
C SER A 68 -23.62 -11.09 1.43
N VAL A 69 -22.35 -11.13 1.82
CA VAL A 69 -21.23 -10.56 1.07
C VAL A 69 -20.56 -11.73 0.37
N SER A 70 -20.52 -11.70 -0.96
CA SER A 70 -19.81 -12.71 -1.72
C SER A 70 -18.30 -12.60 -1.51
N VAL A 71 -17.58 -13.71 -1.70
CA VAL A 71 -16.10 -13.71 -1.66
C VAL A 71 -15.54 -12.66 -2.63
N THR A 72 -16.13 -12.53 -3.82
CA THR A 72 -15.73 -11.54 -4.82
C THR A 72 -15.88 -10.11 -4.32
N GLU A 73 -17.00 -9.76 -3.69
CA GLU A 73 -17.21 -8.43 -3.11
C GLU A 73 -16.21 -8.14 -1.99
N TYR A 74 -15.99 -9.11 -1.10
CA TYR A 74 -15.02 -8.98 -0.01
C TYR A 74 -13.60 -8.73 -0.55
N CYS A 75 -13.15 -9.54 -1.51
CA CYS A 75 -11.85 -9.38 -2.14
C CYS A 75 -11.72 -8.04 -2.88
N GLY A 76 -12.83 -7.54 -3.45
CA GLY A 76 -12.90 -6.21 -4.05
C GLY A 76 -12.64 -5.11 -3.02
N PHE A 77 -13.31 -5.18 -1.86
CA PHE A 77 -13.13 -4.19 -0.78
C PHE A 77 -11.75 -4.30 -0.13
N LEU A 78 -11.20 -5.51 0.03
CA LEU A 78 -9.84 -5.70 0.56
C LEU A 78 -8.78 -5.08 -0.37
N ASN A 79 -8.93 -5.27 -1.70
CA ASN A 79 -8.04 -4.62 -2.67
C ASN A 79 -8.18 -3.09 -2.66
N GLU A 80 -9.41 -2.58 -2.53
CA GLU A 80 -9.66 -1.14 -2.45
C GLU A 80 -8.99 -0.53 -1.22
N TRP A 81 -9.19 -1.14 -0.05
CA TRP A 81 -8.53 -0.74 1.19
C TRP A 81 -7.01 -0.78 1.04
N LEU A 82 -6.44 -1.90 0.57
CA LEU A 82 -4.99 -2.03 0.46
C LEU A 82 -4.39 -1.04 -0.55
N ASN A 83 -5.09 -0.72 -1.63
CA ASN A 83 -4.65 0.30 -2.58
C ASN A 83 -4.71 1.72 -1.97
N LYS A 84 -5.69 2.02 -1.12
CA LYS A 84 -5.72 3.28 -0.37
C LYS A 84 -4.53 3.37 0.58
N GLU A 85 -4.29 2.33 1.38
CA GLU A 85 -3.13 2.25 2.27
C GLU A 85 -1.80 2.40 1.50
N LYS A 86 -1.70 1.83 0.29
CA LYS A 86 -0.55 1.99 -0.61
C LYS A 86 -0.28 3.45 -0.94
N ILE A 87 -1.33 4.19 -1.32
CA ILE A 87 -1.22 5.62 -1.65
C ILE A 87 -0.75 6.40 -0.42
N ASP A 88 -1.46 6.22 0.70
CA ASP A 88 -1.20 6.98 1.92
C ASP A 88 0.24 6.72 2.42
N TYR A 89 0.70 5.47 2.34
CA TYR A 89 2.07 5.11 2.67
C TYR A 89 3.11 5.66 1.69
N ILE A 90 2.93 5.49 0.38
CA ILE A 90 3.88 5.99 -0.63
C ILE A 90 4.06 7.50 -0.52
N PHE A 91 2.97 8.23 -0.33
CA PHE A 91 3.00 9.70 -0.22
C PHE A 91 3.22 10.20 1.22
N SER A 92 3.43 9.31 2.19
CA SER A 92 3.83 9.70 3.53
C SER A 92 5.27 10.26 3.52
N GLY A 93 5.40 11.55 3.83
CA GLY A 93 6.69 12.24 3.89
C GLY A 93 7.34 12.47 2.52
N SER A 94 8.68 12.59 2.49
CA SER A 94 9.45 12.98 1.31
C SER A 94 10.12 11.81 0.58
N LYS A 95 9.92 10.56 1.02
CA LYS A 95 10.64 9.37 0.58
C LYS A 95 9.85 8.47 -0.38
N CYS A 96 9.07 9.06 -1.28
CA CYS A 96 8.15 8.34 -2.17
C CYS A 96 8.79 7.11 -2.86
N GLU A 97 9.96 7.27 -3.50
CA GLU A 97 10.63 6.16 -4.20
C GLU A 97 11.08 5.04 -3.25
N SER A 98 11.55 5.39 -2.05
CA SER A 98 11.92 4.40 -1.04
C SER A 98 10.68 3.69 -0.49
N ASN A 99 9.58 4.40 -0.29
CA ASN A 99 8.33 3.82 0.19
C ASN A 99 7.74 2.86 -0.85
N ILE A 100 7.82 3.17 -2.16
CA ILE A 100 7.42 2.22 -3.21
C ILE A 100 8.20 0.91 -3.08
N LYS A 101 9.54 0.99 -2.94
CA LYS A 101 10.37 -0.22 -2.83
C LYS A 101 9.99 -1.08 -1.63
N LEU A 102 9.84 -0.44 -0.46
CA LEU A 102 9.43 -1.15 0.75
C LEU A 102 8.03 -1.76 0.59
N TRP A 103 7.09 -1.06 -0.04
CA TRP A 103 5.77 -1.61 -0.28
C TRP A 103 5.81 -2.88 -1.13
N GLU A 104 6.53 -2.84 -2.25
CA GLU A 104 6.65 -3.98 -3.16
C GLU A 104 7.39 -5.15 -2.50
N GLU A 105 8.44 -4.89 -1.72
CA GLU A 105 9.25 -5.91 -1.05
C GLU A 105 8.49 -6.65 0.06
N TYR A 106 7.58 -5.96 0.75
CA TYR A 106 6.93 -6.51 1.94
C TYR A 106 5.45 -6.81 1.72
N ILE A 107 4.65 -5.83 1.31
CA ILE A 107 3.19 -5.98 1.24
C ILE A 107 2.75 -6.79 0.02
N GLU A 108 3.34 -6.54 -1.14
CA GLU A 108 2.98 -7.28 -2.36
C GLU A 108 3.54 -8.71 -2.32
N GLU A 109 4.70 -8.94 -1.69
CA GLU A 109 5.22 -10.29 -1.43
C GLU A 109 4.38 -11.05 -0.38
N LEU A 110 3.92 -10.39 0.69
CA LEU A 110 2.98 -11.01 1.63
C LEU A 110 1.72 -11.48 0.90
N TRP A 111 1.11 -10.63 0.07
CA TRP A 111 -0.10 -11.00 -0.65
C TRP A 111 0.10 -12.26 -1.52
N LYS A 112 1.23 -12.36 -2.24
CA LYS A 112 1.55 -13.55 -3.03
C LYS A 112 1.67 -14.81 -2.17
N GLN A 113 2.27 -14.70 -0.98
CA GLN A 113 2.37 -15.83 -0.06
C GLN A 113 0.98 -16.26 0.43
N LEU A 114 0.13 -15.30 0.79
CA LEU A 114 -1.25 -15.55 1.20
C LEU A 114 -2.07 -16.23 0.08
N GLU A 115 -1.86 -15.84 -1.18
CA GLU A 115 -2.48 -16.51 -2.34
C GLU A 115 -2.04 -17.97 -2.48
N ASN A 116 -0.77 -18.29 -2.20
CA ASN A 116 -0.24 -19.66 -2.33
C ASN A 116 -0.69 -20.60 -1.19
N ASP A 117 -1.13 -20.05 -0.06
CA ASP A 117 -1.38 -20.79 1.17
C ASP A 117 -2.84 -21.25 1.34
N ILE A 118 -3.74 -20.89 0.42
CA ILE A 118 -5.19 -21.06 0.57
C ILE A 118 -5.78 -21.78 -0.67
N GLU A 119 -6.83 -22.59 -0.45
CA GLU A 119 -7.55 -23.28 -1.54
C GLU A 119 -8.17 -22.30 -2.57
N GLU A 120 -8.21 -22.69 -3.85
CA GLU A 120 -8.62 -21.84 -4.98
C GLU A 120 -9.99 -21.15 -4.80
N SER A 121 -10.97 -21.80 -4.18
CA SER A 121 -12.31 -21.23 -3.93
C SER A 121 -12.31 -20.04 -2.98
N TYR A 122 -11.18 -19.81 -2.30
CA TYR A 122 -11.03 -18.79 -1.27
C TYR A 122 -9.93 -17.76 -1.59
N LEU A 123 -9.42 -17.75 -2.80
CA LEU A 123 -8.33 -16.86 -3.21
C LEU A 123 -8.82 -15.45 -3.55
N CYS A 124 -8.28 -14.44 -2.88
CA CYS A 124 -8.43 -13.05 -3.30
C CYS A 124 -7.30 -12.68 -4.26
N LYS A 125 -7.62 -12.50 -5.55
CA LYS A 125 -6.64 -12.04 -6.53
C LYS A 125 -6.24 -10.59 -6.25
N ARG A 126 -4.94 -10.31 -6.24
CA ARG A 126 -4.42 -8.94 -6.13
C ARG A 126 -4.80 -8.12 -7.37
N ASN A 127 -5.36 -6.93 -7.16
CA ASN A 127 -5.55 -5.88 -8.15
C ASN A 127 -4.85 -4.59 -7.70
N THR A 128 -3.58 -4.48 -8.06
CA THR A 128 -2.71 -3.37 -7.64
C THR A 128 -2.74 -2.22 -8.64
N THR A 129 -2.63 -1.00 -8.14
CA THR A 129 -2.43 0.21 -8.92
C THR A 129 -0.96 0.59 -8.93
N ILE A 130 -0.42 0.87 -10.13
CA ILE A 130 0.97 1.31 -10.29
C ILE A 130 1.04 2.80 -10.02
N TYR A 131 1.80 3.21 -9.00
CA TYR A 131 2.07 4.61 -8.70
C TYR A 131 3.48 5.00 -9.10
N LYS A 132 3.62 6.22 -9.60
CA LYS A 132 4.92 6.83 -9.93
C LYS A 132 5.10 8.10 -9.10
N CYS A 133 6.27 8.26 -8.51
CA CYS A 133 6.62 9.49 -7.83
C CYS A 133 6.79 10.60 -8.86
N SER A 134 5.95 11.62 -8.78
CA SER A 134 6.10 12.80 -9.62
C SER A 134 7.13 13.72 -8.98
N ILE A 135 8.29 13.89 -9.61
CA ILE A 135 9.19 15.00 -9.26
C ILE A 135 8.47 16.29 -9.62
N SER A 136 8.35 17.21 -8.67
CA SER A 136 7.73 18.53 -8.89
C SER A 136 8.30 19.18 -10.16
N PRO A 137 7.45 19.66 -11.09
CA PRO A 137 7.89 20.37 -12.29
C PRO A 137 8.81 21.55 -11.95
N VAL A 138 8.58 22.21 -10.82
CA VAL A 138 9.37 23.35 -10.34
C VAL A 138 10.81 22.94 -10.02
N LEU A 139 11.01 21.78 -9.38
CA LEU A 139 12.35 21.28 -9.07
C LEU A 139 13.11 20.86 -10.33
N LYS A 140 12.41 20.26 -11.31
CA LYS A 140 12.98 19.94 -12.63
C LYS A 140 13.47 21.19 -13.34
N THR A 141 12.67 22.25 -13.36
CA THR A 141 13.02 23.53 -13.99
C THR A 141 14.19 24.19 -13.25
N ALA A 142 14.18 24.22 -11.91
CA ALA A 142 15.25 24.81 -11.12
C ALA A 142 16.61 24.12 -11.33
N LEU A 143 16.63 22.78 -11.34
CA LEU A 143 17.85 22.01 -11.63
C LEU A 143 18.36 22.26 -13.04
N SER A 144 17.47 22.26 -14.04
CA SER A 144 17.82 22.54 -15.44
C SER A 144 18.43 23.93 -15.61
N VAL A 145 17.81 24.97 -15.05
CA VAL A 145 18.32 26.35 -15.09
C VAL A 145 19.67 26.45 -14.37
N GLY A 146 19.81 25.81 -13.20
CA GLY A 146 21.07 25.79 -12.44
C GLY A 146 22.23 25.16 -13.20
N PHE A 147 22.01 24.00 -13.85
CA PHE A 147 23.03 23.37 -14.69
C PHE A 147 23.40 24.23 -15.91
N THR A 148 22.40 24.87 -16.53
CA THR A 148 22.63 25.73 -17.69
C THR A 148 23.47 26.95 -17.33
N LEU A 149 23.14 27.64 -16.22
CA LEU A 149 23.92 28.77 -15.71
C LEU A 149 25.34 28.36 -15.35
N ARG A 150 25.52 27.22 -14.65
CA ARG A 150 26.86 26.75 -14.28
C ARG A 150 27.69 26.41 -15.52
N GLY A 151 27.08 25.80 -16.53
CA GLY A 151 27.73 25.51 -17.81
C GLY A 151 28.15 26.77 -18.55
N THR A 152 27.27 27.77 -18.67
CA THR A 152 27.61 29.04 -19.32
C THR A 152 28.69 29.80 -18.56
N PHE A 153 28.64 29.86 -17.22
CA PHE A 153 29.71 30.46 -16.42
C PHE A 153 31.07 29.82 -16.68
N LEU A 154 31.14 28.47 -16.70
CA LEU A 154 32.39 27.75 -16.95
C LEU A 154 32.93 28.01 -18.38
N ILE A 155 32.06 28.02 -19.38
CA ILE A 155 32.43 28.32 -20.77
C ILE A 155 32.96 29.76 -20.88
N THR A 156 32.26 30.73 -20.27
CA THR A 156 32.66 32.14 -20.32
C THR A 156 33.99 32.37 -19.60
N PHE A 157 34.18 31.77 -18.43
CA PHE A 157 35.46 31.81 -17.71
C PHE A 157 36.59 31.19 -18.53
N TYR A 158 36.35 30.07 -19.21
CA TYR A 158 37.36 29.44 -20.07
C TYR A 158 37.77 30.33 -21.26
N PHE A 159 36.85 31.12 -21.83
CA PHE A 159 37.19 32.07 -22.89
C PHE A 159 37.83 33.37 -22.40
N LEU A 160 37.50 33.82 -21.17
CA LEU A 160 38.01 35.07 -20.61
C LEU A 160 39.37 34.94 -19.91
N TYR A 161 39.71 33.74 -19.41
CA TYR A 161 40.93 33.49 -18.62
C TYR A 161 41.85 32.44 -19.25
N LYS A 162 41.72 32.21 -20.56
CA LYS A 162 42.70 31.52 -21.40
C LYS A 162 43.49 32.55 -22.20
#